data_AF-A0A0N4XFG9-F1
#
_entry.id   AF-A0A0N4XFG9-F1
#
_cell.length_a   1.000
_cell.length_b   1.000
_cell.length_c   1.000
_cell.angle_alpha   90.00
_cell.angle_beta   90.00
_cell.angle_gamma   90.00
#
_symmetry.space_group_name_H-M   'P 1'
#
loop_
_entity.id
_entity.type
_entity.pdbx_description
1 polymer ?
#
loop_
_entity_poly.entity_id
_entity_poly.type
_entity_poly.pdbx_seq_one_letter_code
_entity_poly.pdbx_strand_id
1 'polypeptide(L)'
;MDYRPLPLDNHMNPRLHEYEGEQLYSQLNDDQRATADEILLSYSSTHSKLHFIDGPGGSGKTFLYNALYHICKGRDYNVIRAA
;
A
#
# COMPACT_ATOMS: atom_id res chain seq x y z
N MET A 1 18.43 18.84 24.26
CA MET A 1 17.75 17.56 23.98
C MET A 1 16.96 17.77 22.71
N ASP A 2 17.59 17.49 21.57
CA ASP A 2 16.99 17.73 20.26
C ASP A 2 15.92 16.67 20.00
N TYR A 3 14.66 17.02 20.23
CA TYR A 3 13.53 16.27 19.72
C TYR A 3 13.50 16.45 18.20
N ARG A 4 14.22 15.60 17.48
CA ARG A 4 13.92 15.35 16.07
C ARG A 4 12.69 14.43 16.06
N PRO A 5 11.55 14.85 15.49
CA PRO A 5 10.44 13.94 15.29
C PRO A 5 10.94 12.79 14.41
N LEU A 6 10.87 11.56 14.92
CA LEU A 6 11.10 10.37 14.12
C LEU A 6 10.01 10.34 13.02
N PRO A 7 10.35 9.95 11.79
CA PRO A 7 9.37 9.89 10.72
C PRO A 7 8.21 8.95 11.13
N LEU A 8 6.99 9.42 10.86
CA LEU A 8 5.71 8.94 11.40
C LEU A 8 5.35 7.48 11.05
N ASP A 9 6.19 6.78 10.30
CA ASP A 9 5.90 5.53 9.63
C ASP A 9 6.39 4.27 10.35
N ASN A 10 7.08 4.39 11.49
CA ASN A 10 7.71 3.22 12.13
C ASN A 10 7.00 2.62 13.36
N HIS A 11 5.81 3.11 13.75
CA HIS A 11 5.14 2.64 14.99
C HIS A 11 3.62 2.49 14.90
N MET A 12 3.05 2.26 13.72
CA MET A 12 1.66 1.81 13.64
C MET A 12 1.62 0.30 13.87
N ASN A 13 0.77 -0.15 14.80
CA ASN A 13 0.57 -1.57 15.10
C ASN A 13 0.14 -2.30 13.81
N PRO A 14 0.69 -3.48 13.47
CA PRO A 14 0.28 -4.25 12.30
C PRO A 14 -1.25 -4.41 12.15
N ARG A 15 -1.98 -4.55 13.26
CA ARG A 15 -3.45 -4.63 13.26
C ARG A 15 -4.14 -3.35 12.78
N LEU A 16 -3.54 -2.20 13.06
CA LEU A 16 -4.08 -0.92 12.60
C LEU A 16 -3.85 -0.74 11.11
N HIS A 17 -2.70 -1.19 10.60
CA HIS A 17 -2.45 -1.26 9.16
C HIS A 17 -3.41 -2.22 8.45
N GLU A 18 -3.71 -3.38 9.04
CA GLU A 18 -4.70 -4.31 8.52
C GLU A 18 -6.09 -3.64 8.42
N TYR A 19 -6.56 -3.03 9.51
CA TYR A 19 -7.83 -2.31 9.53
C TYR A 19 -7.88 -1.16 8.51
N GLU A 20 -6.87 -0.28 8.49
CA GLU A 20 -6.81 0.84 7.54
C GLU A 20 -6.74 0.34 6.09
N GLY A 21 -5.97 -0.74 5.85
CA GLY A 21 -5.87 -1.39 4.55
C GLY A 21 -7.23 -1.88 4.06
N GLU A 22 -8.00 -2.56 4.90
CA GLU A 22 -9.36 -3.00 4.59
C GLU A 22 -10.31 -1.82 4.29
N GLN A 23 -10.26 -0.77 5.10
CA GLN A 23 -11.10 0.43 4.89
C GLN A 23 -10.77 1.12 3.57
N LEU A 24 -9.49 1.30 3.24
CA LEU A 24 -9.08 1.91 1.97
C LEU A 24 -9.40 1.01 0.78
N TYR A 25 -9.16 -0.30 0.90
CA TYR A 25 -9.45 -1.28 -0.15
C TYR A 25 -10.94 -1.30 -0.49
N SER A 26 -11.82 -1.22 0.52
CA SER A 26 -13.28 -1.21 0.31
C SER A 26 -13.77 -0.03 -0.52
N GLN A 27 -13.02 1.08 -0.52
CA GLN A 27 -13.31 2.32 -1.23
C GLN A 27 -12.69 2.38 -2.63
N LEU A 28 -11.87 1.39 -3.02
CA LEU A 28 -11.33 1.32 -4.37
C LEU A 28 -12.46 1.08 -5.37
N ASN A 29 -12.40 1.82 -6.49
CA ASN A 29 -13.21 1.51 -7.66
C ASN A 29 -12.74 0.20 -8.32
N ASP A 30 -13.50 -0.29 -9.28
CA ASP A 30 -13.27 -1.61 -9.88
C ASP A 30 -11.89 -1.73 -10.54
N ASP A 31 -11.43 -0.70 -11.26
CA ASP A 31 -10.12 -0.71 -11.93
C ASP A 31 -8.96 -0.70 -10.92
N GLN A 32 -9.04 0.14 -9.90
CA GLN A 32 -8.05 0.20 -8.83
C GLN A 32 -8.01 -1.10 -8.04
N ARG A 33 -9.17 -1.71 -7.79
CA ARG A 33 -9.29 -2.99 -7.08
C ARG A 33 -8.69 -4.13 -7.88
N ALA A 34 -9.01 -4.23 -9.17
CA ALA A 34 -8.41 -5.22 -10.06
C ALA A 34 -6.87 -5.09 -10.11
N THR A 35 -6.38 -3.85 -10.17
CA THR A 35 -4.93 -3.56 -10.12
C THR A 35 -4.32 -3.99 -8.77
N ALA A 36 -4.98 -3.65 -7.65
CA ALA A 36 -4.51 -4.04 -6.33
C ALA A 36 -4.46 -5.56 -6.17
N ASP A 37 -5.48 -6.26 -6.63
CA ASP A 37 -5.55 -7.72 -6.58
C ASP A 37 -4.41 -8.34 -7.38
N GLU A 38 -4.18 -7.92 -8.61
CA GLU A 38 -3.07 -8.42 -9.43
C GLU A 38 -1.71 -8.27 -8.74
N ILE A 39 -1.46 -7.09 -8.15
CA ILE A 39 -0.23 -6.81 -7.39
C ILE A 39 -0.15 -7.70 -6.15
N LEU A 40 -1.23 -7.85 -5.39
CA LEU A 40 -1.23 -8.65 -4.15
C LEU A 40 -1.08 -10.15 -4.44
N LEU A 41 -1.73 -10.66 -5.50
CA LEU A 41 -1.54 -12.03 -5.98
C LEU A 41 -0.09 -12.28 -6.41
N SER A 42 0.58 -11.26 -6.94
CA SER A 42 1.97 -11.36 -7.38
C SER A 42 2.96 -11.74 -6.27
N TYR A 43 2.66 -11.44 -5.00
CA TYR A 43 3.50 -11.81 -3.85
C TYR A 43 3.48 -13.32 -3.54
N SER A 44 2.50 -14.08 -4.04
CA SER A 44 2.47 -15.54 -3.91
C SER A 44 3.41 -16.26 -4.87
N SER A 45 3.98 -15.55 -5.85
CA SER A 45 4.93 -16.08 -6.82
C SER A 45 6.35 -16.14 -6.23
N THR A 46 7.09 -17.19 -6.57
CA THR A 46 8.51 -17.33 -6.21
C THR A 46 9.45 -16.43 -7.02
N HIS A 47 8.93 -15.78 -8.08
CA HIS A 47 9.67 -14.87 -8.94
C HIS A 47 9.40 -13.42 -8.56
N SER A 48 10.46 -12.61 -8.55
CA SER A 48 10.36 -11.15 -8.43
C SER A 48 9.53 -10.58 -9.58
N LYS A 49 8.56 -9.73 -9.27
CA LYS A 49 7.71 -9.04 -10.25
C LYS A 49 7.85 -7.53 -10.12
N LEU A 50 7.86 -6.84 -11.25
CA LEU A 50 7.83 -5.39 -11.35
C LEU A 50 6.52 -4.98 -12.03
N HIS A 51 5.78 -4.08 -11.41
CA HIS A 51 4.50 -3.58 -11.91
C HIS A 51 4.62 -2.11 -12.27
N PHE A 52 4.03 -1.73 -13.41
CA PHE A 52 3.88 -0.33 -13.82
C PHE A 52 2.39 0.01 -13.79
N ILE A 53 2.02 0.98 -12.95
CA ILE A 53 0.63 1.44 -12.85
C ILE A 53 0.51 2.74 -13.63
N ASP A 54 -0.18 2.70 -14.77
CA ASP A 54 -0.58 3.90 -15.48
C ASP A 54 -1.94 4.39 -14.97
N GLY A 55 -2.09 5.70 -14.94
CA GLY A 55 -3.35 6.32 -14.57
C GLY A 55 -3.35 7.79 -14.96
N PRO A 56 -4.35 8.28 -15.70
CA PRO A 56 -4.43 9.69 -16.08
C PRO A 56 -4.52 10.61 -14.85
N GLY A 57 -4.34 11.91 -15.06
CA GLY A 57 -4.54 12.92 -14.00
C GLY A 57 -5.92 12.75 -13.34
N GLY A 58 -5.98 12.75 -12.01
CA GLY A 58 -7.23 12.59 -11.26
C GLY A 58 -7.69 11.14 -11.02
N SER A 59 -6.99 10.12 -11.54
CA SER A 59 -7.33 8.69 -11.34
C SER A 59 -7.15 8.15 -9.92
N GLY A 60 -6.64 8.95 -8.98
CA GLY A 60 -6.47 8.51 -7.59
C GLY A 60 -5.31 7.53 -7.35
N LYS A 61 -4.25 7.51 -8.18
CA LYS A 61 -3.06 6.65 -7.98
C LYS A 61 -2.50 6.70 -6.56
N THR A 62 -2.40 7.89 -5.96
CA THR A 62 -1.93 8.04 -4.57
C THR A 62 -2.83 7.31 -3.58
N PHE A 63 -4.14 7.29 -3.81
CA PHE A 63 -5.08 6.55 -2.98
C PHE A 63 -4.84 5.05 -3.09
N LEU A 64 -4.66 4.53 -4.31
CA LEU A 64 -4.29 3.14 -4.55
C LEU A 64 -2.96 2.77 -3.88
N TYR A 65 -1.92 3.61 -3.99
CA TYR A 65 -0.64 3.38 -3.32
C TYR A 65 -0.76 3.35 -1.80
N ASN A 66 -1.59 4.21 -1.22
CA ASN A 66 -1.85 4.19 0.22
C ASN A 66 -2.56 2.91 0.64
N ALA A 67 -3.58 2.46 -0.11
CA ALA A 67 -4.25 1.19 0.17
C ALA A 67 -3.25 0.02 0.17
N LEU A 68 -2.43 -0.10 -0.88
CA LEU A 68 -1.39 -1.12 -0.98
C LEU A 68 -0.35 -1.02 0.14
N TYR A 69 0.04 0.19 0.54
CA TYR A 69 0.96 0.41 1.65
C TYR A 69 0.41 -0.17 2.96
N HIS A 70 -0.82 0.17 3.36
CA HIS A 70 -1.41 -0.32 4.60
C HIS A 70 -1.65 -1.84 4.54
N ILE A 71 -2.14 -2.38 3.42
CA ILE A 71 -2.31 -3.83 3.26
C ILE A 71 -0.97 -4.56 3.41
N CYS A 72 0.08 -4.08 2.74
CA CYS A 72 1.40 -4.71 2.81
C CYS A 72 2.01 -4.62 4.20
N LYS A 73 1.89 -3.47 4.88
CA LYS A 73 2.35 -3.32 6.26
C LYS A 73 1.58 -4.17 7.26
N GLY A 74 0.26 -4.34 7.07
CA GLY A 74 -0.57 -5.23 7.90
C GLY A 74 -0.20 -6.70 7.74
N ARG A 75 0.29 -7.09 6.55
CA ARG A 75 0.82 -8.44 6.24
C ARG A 75 2.31 -8.62 6.59
N ASP A 76 2.90 -7.65 7.30
CA ASP A 76 4.31 -7.64 7.70
C ASP A 76 5.32 -7.68 6.53
N TYR A 77 4.92 -7.16 5.36
CA TYR A 77 5.84 -6.97 4.26
C TYR A 77 6.71 -5.72 4.49
N ASN A 78 7.97 -5.80 4.04
CA ASN A 78 8.85 -4.64 3.98
C ASN A 78 8.43 -3.75 2.80
N VAL A 79 8.11 -2.49 3.09
CA VAL A 79 7.64 -1.52 2.10
C VAL A 79 8.59 -0.32 2.11
N ILE A 80 9.08 0.05 0.94
CA ILE A 80 9.91 1.24 0.74
C ILE A 80 9.09 2.21 -0.12
N ARG A 81 8.92 3.44 0.36
CA ARG A 81 8.31 4.53 -0.40
C ARG A 81 9.41 5.44 -0.91
N ALA A 82 9.48 5.62 -2.23
CA ALA A 82 10.33 6.63 -2.85
C ALA A 82 9.48 7.85 -3.19
N ALA A 83 10.07 9.04 -3.04
CA ALA A 83 9.44 10.33 -3.32
C ALA A 83 9.48 10.68 -4.80
#